data_AF-A0A5C5VBI7-F1
#
_entry.id   AF-A0A5C5VBI7-F1
#
_cell.length_a   1.000
_cell.length_b   1.000
_cell.length_c   1.000
_cell.angle_alpha   90.00
_cell.angle_beta   90.00
_cell.angle_gamma   90.00
#
_symmetry.space_group_name_H-M   'P 1'
#
loop_
_entity.id
_entity.type
_entity.pdbx_description
1 polymer ?
#
loop_
_entity_poly.entity_id
_entity_poly.type
_entity_poly.pdbx_seq_one_letter_code
_entity_poly.pdbx_strand_id
1 'polypeptide(L)'
;MSNPTFTPRALIAEDDPALADVLRMAFTRQGFEVRVCRNGRDALETAQREHWDVVCSDYQMPHVNGEQLLSGIRTSGPSRDAVCILCSAKSYELDCNRMSDELNLHAVFYKPFSLAEISESARQGLEARAAAV
;
A
#
# COMPACT_ATOMS: atom_id res chain seq x y z
N MET A 1 -23.36 22.71 6.91
CA MET A 1 -23.59 21.64 5.93
C MET A 1 -22.35 20.78 5.93
N SER A 2 -22.38 19.61 6.57
CA SER A 2 -21.23 18.70 6.61
C SER A 2 -21.05 18.13 5.20
N ASN A 3 -19.96 18.50 4.54
CA ASN A 3 -19.53 17.87 3.30
C ASN A 3 -19.48 16.35 3.54
N PRO A 4 -19.99 15.48 2.66
CA PRO A 4 -19.77 14.04 2.82
C PRO A 4 -18.26 13.81 2.89
N THR A 5 -17.78 13.43 4.07
CA THR A 5 -16.36 13.17 4.30
C THR A 5 -16.01 11.90 3.55
N PHE A 6 -15.37 12.06 2.40
CA PHE A 6 -14.73 10.97 1.67
C PHE A 6 -13.85 10.19 2.65
N THR A 7 -14.16 8.92 2.85
CA THR A 7 -13.33 8.02 3.67
C THR A 7 -12.38 7.30 2.73
N PRO A 8 -11.07 7.58 2.77
CA PRO A 8 -10.13 6.98 1.85
C PRO A 8 -9.98 5.48 2.09
N ARG A 9 -9.80 4.71 1.02
CA ARG A 9 -9.71 3.25 1.08
C ARG A 9 -8.27 2.79 0.97
N ALA A 10 -7.84 1.89 1.86
CA ALA A 10 -6.50 1.31 1.85
C ALA A 10 -6.56 -0.21 1.65
N LEU A 11 -5.77 -0.71 0.70
CA LEU A 11 -5.52 -2.13 0.50
C LEU A 11 -4.19 -2.51 1.13
N ILE A 12 -4.20 -3.47 2.05
CA ILE A 12 -3.00 -3.99 2.70
C ILE A 12 -2.76 -5.42 2.21
N ALA A 13 -1.58 -5.69 1.66
CA ALA A 13 -1.15 -7.02 1.25
C ALA A 13 -0.05 -7.51 2.20
N GLU A 14 -0.40 -8.43 3.10
CA GLU A 14 0.48 -8.94 4.16
C GLU A 14 0.02 -10.35 4.57
N ASP A 15 0.92 -11.33 4.41
CA ASP A 15 0.62 -12.74 4.65
C ASP A 15 0.72 -13.12 6.13
N ASP A 16 1.51 -12.39 6.94
CA ASP A 16 1.55 -12.61 8.39
C ASP A 16 0.25 -12.13 9.07
N PRO A 17 -0.51 -13.02 9.75
CA PRO A 17 -1.75 -12.70 10.43
C PRO A 17 -1.64 -11.52 11.40
N ALA A 18 -0.63 -11.56 12.26
CA ALA A 18 -0.46 -10.62 13.35
C ALA A 18 -0.03 -9.25 12.83
N LEU A 19 0.92 -9.21 11.89
CA LEU A 19 1.40 -7.97 11.29
C LEU A 19 0.31 -7.26 10.51
N ALA A 20 -0.50 -7.99 9.73
CA ALA A 20 -1.58 -7.34 8.99
C ALA A 20 -2.67 -6.79 9.93
N ASP A 21 -2.95 -7.45 11.05
CA ASP A 21 -3.93 -6.96 12.02
C ASP A 21 -3.49 -5.63 12.64
N VAL A 22 -2.22 -5.52 13.03
CA VAL A 22 -1.68 -4.28 13.59
C VAL A 22 -1.53 -3.17 12.54
N LEU A 23 -1.17 -3.51 11.30
CA LEU A 23 -1.18 -2.57 10.16
C LEU A 23 -2.60 -2.05 9.90
N ARG A 24 -3.59 -2.95 9.83
CA ARG A 24 -5.00 -2.59 9.68
C ARG A 24 -5.46 -1.64 10.77
N MET A 25 -5.10 -1.91 12.03
CA MET A 25 -5.41 -1.02 13.15
C MET A 25 -4.76 0.35 13.00
N ALA A 26 -3.48 0.42 12.59
CA ALA A 26 -2.77 1.69 12.38
C ALA A 26 -3.43 2.53 11.28
N PHE A 27 -3.73 1.94 10.12
CA PHE A 27 -4.40 2.62 9.01
C PHE A 27 -5.84 3.02 9.37
N THR A 28 -6.59 2.18 10.09
CA THR A 28 -7.95 2.53 10.53
C THR A 28 -7.92 3.74 11.48
N ARG A 29 -6.94 3.81 12.40
CA ARG A 29 -6.76 4.99 13.28
C ARG A 29 -6.40 6.25 12.52
N GLN A 30 -5.69 6.09 11.41
CA GLN A 30 -5.42 7.16 10.46
C GLN A 30 -6.64 7.47 9.58
N GLY A 31 -7.83 6.92 9.82
CA GLY A 31 -9.07 7.29 9.12
C GLY A 31 -9.28 6.63 7.75
N PHE A 32 -8.61 5.51 7.47
CA PHE A 32 -8.82 4.72 6.27
C PHE A 32 -9.89 3.63 6.46
N GLU A 33 -10.68 3.35 5.42
CA GLU A 33 -11.40 2.09 5.28
C GLU A 33 -10.42 1.03 4.76
N VAL A 34 -10.17 -0.02 5.53
CA VAL A 34 -9.07 -0.95 5.24
C VAL A 34 -9.57 -2.33 4.83
N ARG A 35 -8.99 -2.86 3.75
CA ARG A 35 -9.08 -4.29 3.38
C ARG A 35 -7.70 -4.93 3.45
N VAL A 36 -7.65 -6.13 4.02
CA VAL A 36 -6.44 -6.95 4.10
C VAL A 36 -6.55 -8.12 3.13
N CYS A 37 -5.52 -8.32 2.31
CA CYS A 37 -5.31 -9.48 1.47
C CYS A 37 -4.09 -10.25 2.00
N ARG A 38 -4.20 -11.58 2.07
CA ARG A 38 -3.20 -12.47 2.68
C ARG A 38 -2.15 -13.02 1.70
N ASN A 39 -2.19 -12.57 0.45
CA ASN A 39 -1.20 -12.89 -0.58
C ASN A 39 -1.30 -11.85 -1.71
N GLY A 40 -0.25 -11.77 -2.53
CA GLY A 40 -0.19 -10.77 -3.60
C GLY A 40 -1.18 -11.00 -4.76
N ARG A 41 -1.62 -12.25 -5.00
CA ARG A 41 -2.60 -12.53 -6.08
C ARG A 41 -3.97 -11.96 -5.74
N ASP A 42 -4.47 -12.25 -4.54
CA ASP A 42 -5.74 -11.70 -4.05
C ASP A 42 -5.71 -10.17 -3.99
N ALA A 43 -4.57 -9.60 -3.55
CA ALA A 43 -4.37 -8.15 -3.57
C ALA A 43 -4.42 -7.57 -4.99
N LEU A 44 -3.76 -8.21 -5.96
CA LEU A 44 -3.75 -7.75 -7.36
C LEU A 44 -5.14 -7.81 -7.97
N GLU A 45 -5.84 -8.94 -7.82
CA GLU A 45 -7.20 -9.13 -8.34
C GLU A 45 -8.17 -8.11 -7.70
N THR A 46 -8.02 -7.86 -6.39
CA THR A 46 -8.81 -6.85 -5.67
C THR A 46 -8.51 -5.43 -6.17
N ALA A 47 -7.24 -5.08 -6.36
CA ALA A 47 -6.83 -3.75 -6.84
C ALA A 47 -7.23 -3.46 -8.29
N GLN A 48 -7.36 -4.51 -9.11
CA GLN A 48 -7.81 -4.43 -10.50
C GLN A 48 -9.34 -4.30 -10.63
N ARG A 49 -10.11 -4.76 -9.62
CA ARG A 49 -11.58 -4.72 -9.62
C ARG A 49 -12.16 -3.50 -8.91
N GLU A 50 -11.49 -3.04 -7.86
CA GLU A 50 -11.98 -1.99 -6.97
C GLU A 50 -10.97 -0.85 -6.87
N HIS A 51 -11.46 0.38 -6.65
CA HIS A 51 -10.61 1.55 -6.46
C HIS A 51 -10.05 1.63 -5.04
N TRP A 52 -8.74 1.84 -4.93
CA TRP A 52 -8.03 2.07 -3.68
C TRP A 52 -7.21 3.35 -3.74
N ASP A 53 -7.23 4.14 -2.67
CA ASP A 53 -6.45 5.37 -2.56
C ASP A 53 -5.00 5.10 -2.17
N VAL A 54 -4.81 4.06 -1.34
CA VAL A 54 -3.51 3.62 -0.85
C VAL A 54 -3.38 2.11 -1.01
N VAL A 55 -2.20 1.67 -1.41
CA VAL A 55 -1.80 0.26 -1.41
C VAL A 55 -0.53 0.13 -0.58
N CYS A 56 -0.58 -0.67 0.49
CA CYS A 56 0.57 -1.02 1.31
C CYS A 56 0.86 -2.51 1.13
N SER A 57 2.02 -2.86 0.59
CA SER A 57 2.38 -4.25 0.30
C SER A 57 3.63 -4.65 1.05
N ASP A 58 3.62 -5.84 1.65
CA ASP A 58 4.89 -6.54 1.91
C ASP A 58 5.53 -6.97 0.58
N TYR A 59 6.85 -7.04 0.54
CA TYR A 59 7.57 -7.51 -0.63
C TYR A 59 7.47 -9.03 -0.77
N GLN A 60 7.64 -9.77 0.32
CA GLN A 60 7.77 -11.22 0.32
C GLN A 60 6.44 -11.89 0.63
N MET A 61 5.61 -12.08 -0.40
CA MET A 61 4.34 -12.77 -0.27
C MET A 61 4.26 -14.02 -1.16
N PRO A 62 3.42 -15.00 -0.80
CA PRO A 62 3.10 -16.13 -1.68
C PRO A 62 2.47 -15.69 -3.00
N HIS A 63 2.70 -16.49 -4.05
CA HIS A 63 2.13 -16.39 -5.41
C HIS A 63 2.56 -15.18 -6.25
N VAL A 64 2.50 -13.97 -5.69
CA VAL A 64 2.85 -12.70 -6.34
C VAL A 64 3.56 -11.85 -5.29
N ASN A 65 4.77 -11.38 -5.61
CA ASN A 65 5.53 -10.53 -4.71
C ASN A 65 5.09 -9.05 -4.80
N GLY A 66 5.59 -8.20 -3.90
CA GLY A 66 5.21 -6.78 -3.85
C GLY A 66 5.53 -6.01 -5.14
N GLU A 67 6.66 -6.29 -5.80
CA GLU A 67 7.01 -5.65 -7.08
C GLU A 67 6.01 -5.99 -8.19
N GLN A 68 5.70 -7.28 -8.35
CA GLN A 68 4.76 -7.76 -9.35
C GLN A 68 3.34 -7.23 -9.10
N LEU A 69 2.92 -7.17 -7.84
CA LEU A 69 1.65 -6.57 -7.43
C LEU A 69 1.60 -5.10 -7.87
N LEU A 70 2.56 -4.29 -7.42
CA LEU A 70 2.56 -2.84 -7.65
C LEU A 70 2.73 -2.51 -9.14
N SER A 71 3.54 -3.27 -9.88
CA SER A 71 3.64 -3.17 -11.34
C SER A 71 2.31 -3.45 -12.04
N GLY A 72 1.60 -4.50 -11.61
CA GLY A 72 0.26 -4.84 -12.14
C GLY A 72 -0.77 -3.74 -11.88
N ILE A 73 -0.73 -3.12 -10.70
CA ILE A 73 -1.59 -1.99 -10.33
C ILE A 73 -1.30 -0.77 -11.21
N ARG A 74 -0.03 -0.40 -11.43
CA ARG A 74 0.34 0.71 -12.33
C ARG A 74 -0.10 0.46 -13.77
N THR A 75 -0.13 -0.80 -14.20
CA THR A 75 -0.48 -1.16 -15.58
C THR A 75 -1.99 -1.22 -15.83
N SER A 76 -2.83 -1.50 -14.81
CA SER A 76 -4.23 -1.85 -15.04
C SER A 76 -5.16 -1.60 -13.84
N GLY A 77 -6.43 -1.33 -14.15
CA GLY A 77 -7.48 -1.19 -13.14
C GLY A 77 -7.67 0.23 -12.61
N PRO A 78 -8.61 0.41 -11.67
CA PRO A 78 -8.98 1.72 -11.13
C PRO A 78 -7.97 2.28 -10.11
N SER A 79 -7.03 1.47 -9.62
CA SER A 79 -6.08 1.86 -8.57
C SER A 79 -4.72 2.33 -9.12
N ARG A 80 -4.62 2.63 -10.42
CA ARG A 80 -3.38 3.00 -11.11
C ARG A 80 -2.66 4.19 -10.49
N ASP A 81 -3.41 5.13 -9.92
CA ASP A 81 -2.87 6.35 -9.31
C ASP A 81 -2.76 6.25 -7.78
N ALA A 82 -2.97 5.05 -7.20
CA ALA A 82 -2.89 4.84 -5.76
C ALA A 82 -1.51 5.24 -5.20
N VAL A 83 -1.51 5.72 -3.96
CA VAL A 83 -0.28 5.92 -3.19
C VAL A 83 0.25 4.54 -2.81
N CYS A 84 1.41 4.16 -3.34
CA CYS A 84 1.97 2.83 -3.14
C CYS A 84 3.11 2.88 -2.12
N ILE A 85 3.00 2.06 -1.08
CA ILE A 85 4.03 1.86 -0.05
C ILE A 85 4.49 0.40 -0.11
N LEU A 86 5.80 0.20 -0.09
CA LEU A 86 6.41 -1.12 -0.04
C LEU A 86 7.09 -1.34 1.32
N CYS A 87 6.78 -2.46 1.95
CA CYS A 87 7.44 -2.96 3.16
C CYS A 87 8.36 -4.11 2.77
N SER A 88 9.61 -4.12 3.23
CA SER A 88 10.57 -5.16 2.87
C SER A 88 11.53 -5.50 4.01
N ALA A 89 12.10 -6.70 3.99
CA ALA A 89 13.31 -6.98 4.76
C ALA A 89 14.49 -6.15 4.21
N LYS A 90 15.48 -5.84 5.06
CA LYS A 90 16.77 -5.30 4.59
C LYS A 90 17.55 -6.44 3.92
N SER A 91 17.46 -6.57 2.61
CA SER A 91 18.31 -7.48 1.83
C SER A 91 19.08 -6.70 0.77
N TYR A 92 20.38 -6.97 0.64
CA TYR A 92 21.25 -6.36 -0.38
C TYR A 92 20.84 -6.70 -1.83
N GLU A 93 19.92 -7.64 -2.03
CA GLU A 93 19.46 -8.08 -3.35
C GLU A 93 18.32 -7.23 -3.94
N LEU A 94 17.65 -6.41 -3.12
CA LEU A 94 16.53 -5.59 -3.57
C LEU A 94 16.99 -4.20 -3.96
N ASP A 95 16.91 -3.90 -5.25
CA ASP A 95 17.11 -2.54 -5.76
C ASP A 95 15.83 -1.70 -5.58
N CYS A 96 15.56 -1.36 -4.33
CA CYS A 96 14.41 -0.54 -3.97
C CYS A 96 14.47 0.86 -4.59
N ASN A 97 15.66 1.37 -4.95
CA ASN A 97 15.78 2.67 -5.61
C ASN A 97 15.21 2.59 -7.02
N ARG A 98 15.67 1.61 -7.82
CA ARG A 98 15.11 1.33 -9.15
C ARG A 98 13.60 1.12 -9.09
N MET A 99 13.13 0.29 -8.15
CA MET A 99 11.70 0.03 -8.00
C MET A 99 10.91 1.28 -7.61
N SER A 100 11.46 2.13 -6.75
CA SER A 100 10.80 3.38 -6.33
C SER A 100 10.54 4.30 -7.51
N ASP A 101 11.53 4.43 -8.39
CA ASP A 101 11.42 5.26 -9.60
C ASP A 101 10.45 4.64 -10.63
N GLU A 102 10.61 3.36 -10.95
CA GLU A 102 9.80 2.69 -11.98
C GLU A 102 8.33 2.56 -11.60
N LEU A 103 8.04 2.31 -10.32
CA LEU A 103 6.69 2.09 -9.81
C LEU A 103 6.08 3.34 -9.18
N ASN A 104 6.81 4.46 -9.15
CA ASN A 104 6.44 5.69 -8.47
C ASN A 104 5.95 5.38 -7.04
N LEU A 105 6.83 4.74 -6.25
CA LEU A 105 6.52 4.42 -4.86
C LEU A 105 6.56 5.70 -4.03
N HIS A 106 5.56 5.86 -3.16
CA HIS A 106 5.55 6.96 -2.22
C HIS A 106 6.61 6.77 -1.12
N ALA A 107 6.75 5.54 -0.64
CA ALA A 107 7.72 5.19 0.40
C ALA A 107 8.10 3.72 0.36
N VAL A 108 9.32 3.43 0.84
CA VAL A 108 9.79 2.07 1.12
C VAL A 108 10.20 2.01 2.58
N PHE A 109 9.63 1.06 3.33
CA PHE A 109 9.93 0.81 4.74
C PHE A 109 10.65 -0.52 4.90
N TYR A 110 11.70 -0.53 5.73
CA TYR A 110 12.49 -1.72 5.99
C TYR A 110 12.22 -2.29 7.39
N LYS A 111 12.04 -3.60 7.50
CA LYS A 111 11.89 -4.30 8.78
C LYS A 111 13.20 -4.18 9.61
N PRO A 112 13.12 -3.91 10.94
CA PRO A 112 11.92 -3.54 11.69
C PRO A 112 11.51 -2.09 11.40
N PHE A 113 10.21 -1.87 11.20
CA PHE A 113 9.62 -0.56 10.90
C PHE A 113 8.59 -0.15 11.96
N SER A 114 8.23 1.13 11.98
CA SER A 114 7.11 1.65 12.77
C SER A 114 5.82 1.62 11.96
N LEU A 115 4.81 0.93 12.48
CA LEU A 115 3.46 0.88 11.87
C LEU A 115 2.82 2.27 11.81
N ALA A 116 3.11 3.11 12.82
CA ALA A 116 2.63 4.47 12.88
C ALA A 116 3.21 5.29 11.71
N GLU A 117 4.53 5.19 11.48
CA GLU A 117 5.20 5.89 10.38
C GLU A 117 4.68 5.45 9.01
N ILE A 118 4.40 4.16 8.81
CA ILE A 118 3.81 3.65 7.56
C ILE A 118 2.44 4.28 7.33
N SER A 119 1.57 4.23 8.34
CA SER A 119 0.19 4.75 8.23
C SER A 119 0.14 6.28 8.08
N GLU A 120 1.09 6.98 8.69
CA GLU A 120 1.27 8.42 8.58
C GLU A 120 1.77 8.80 7.18
N SER A 121 2.76 8.08 6.65
CA SER A 121 3.24 8.25 5.28
C SER A 121 2.12 8.02 4.27
N ALA A 122 1.28 6.99 4.46
CA ALA A 122 0.09 6.77 3.63
C ALA A 122 -0.85 7.98 3.60
N ARG A 123 -1.10 8.59 4.76
CA ARG A 123 -1.94 9.79 4.89
C ARG A 123 -1.31 10.99 4.17
N GLN A 124 -0.02 11.22 4.38
CA GLN A 124 0.72 12.31 3.74
C GLN A 124 0.76 12.17 2.21
N GLY A 125 1.02 10.96 1.70
CA GLY A 125 1.02 10.71 0.26
C GLY A 125 -0.34 10.97 -0.38
N LEU A 126 -1.42 10.63 0.33
CA LEU A 126 -2.78 10.89 -0.16
C LEU A 126 -3.09 12.39 -0.20
N GLU A 127 -2.72 13.13 0.85
CA GLU A 127 -2.92 14.58 0.93
C GLU A 127 -2.10 15.33 -0.12
N ALA A 128 -0.84 14.94 -0.34
CA ALA A 128 0.01 15.51 -1.37
C ALA A 128 -0.56 15.28 -2.78
N ARG A 129 -1.11 14.08 -3.05
CA ARG A 129 -1.79 13.77 -4.31
C ARG A 129 -3.03 14.64 -4.51
N ALA A 130 -3.83 14.85 -3.47
CA ALA A 130 -5.03 15.69 -3.55
C ALA A 130 -4.71 17.18 -3.79
N ALA A 131 -3.58 17.66 -3.29
CA ALA A 131 -3.13 19.05 -3.48
C ALA A 131 -2.50 19.33 -4.86
N ALA A 132 -2.16 18.28 -5.61
CA ALA A 132 -1.55 18.39 -6.94
C ALA A 132 -2.58 18.41 -8.11
N VAL A 133 -3.88 18.35 -7.79
CA VAL A 133 -5.02 18.38 -8.72
C VAL A 133 -5.70 19.73 -8.67
#